data_AF-V4B9R8-F1
#
_entry.id   AF-V4B9R8-F1
#
_cell.length_a   1.000
_cell.length_b   1.000
_cell.length_c   1.000
_cell.angle_alpha   90.00
_cell.angle_beta   90.00
_cell.angle_gamma   90.00
#
_symmetry.space_group_name_H-M   'P 1'
#
loop_
_entity.id
_entity.type
_entity.pdbx_description
1 polymer ?
#
loop_
_entity_poly.entity_id
_entity_poly.type
_entity_poly.pdbx_seq_one_letter_code
_entity_poly.pdbx_strand_id
1 'polypeptide(L)'
;MYIQHKVFIQHGVKFGVDNSYTCHCINDEQCDKETGECGGGCAAGWSGPTCQKQNVALDKPSSQVETNGNRTSDLAVDGDNTTNIPNKCTDTGGDKNTRKWWRVDLQEEYPIKHITIYYRNHREHQVVSRN
;
A
#
# COMPACT_ATOMS: atom_id res chain seq x y z
N MET A 1 28.29 -4.02 -10.37
CA MET A 1 27.05 -3.28 -10.01
C MET A 1 26.20 -3.22 -11.27
N TYR A 2 25.17 -4.06 -11.38
CA TYR A 2 24.32 -4.10 -12.57
C TYR A 2 23.21 -3.07 -12.41
N ILE A 3 23.28 -1.99 -13.20
CA ILE A 3 22.18 -1.02 -13.30
C ILE A 3 21.21 -1.60 -14.34
N GLN A 4 20.16 -2.29 -13.86
CA GLN A 4 19.07 -2.75 -14.71
C GLN A 4 18.13 -1.56 -14.95
N HIS A 5 18.31 -0.84 -16.07
CA HIS A 5 17.32 0.12 -16.53
C HIS A 5 16.15 -0.65 -17.13
N LYS A 6 15.11 -0.92 -16.33
CA LYS A 6 13.82 -1.39 -16.85
C LYS A 6 12.99 -0.18 -17.22
N VAL A 7 12.77 0.01 -18.52
CA VAL A 7 11.81 1.00 -19.03
C VAL A 7 10.48 0.28 -19.23
N PHE A 8 9.48 0.62 -18.43
CA PHE A 8 8.10 0.20 -18.64
C PHE A 8 7.33 1.37 -19.25
N ILE A 9 6.85 1.21 -20.48
CA ILE A 9 5.91 2.16 -21.10
C ILE A 9 4.54 1.53 -21.01
N GLN A 10 3.70 1.99 -20.08
CA GLN A 10 2.29 1.62 -20.01
C GLN A 10 1.44 2.73 -20.64
N HIS A 11 0.53 2.35 -21.53
CA HIS A 11 -0.57 3.21 -21.97
C HIS A 11 -1.69 3.11 -20.94
N GLY A 12 -1.87 4.15 -20.12
CA GLY A 12 -2.99 4.23 -19.19
C GLY A 12 -4.23 4.83 -19.84
N VAL A 13 -5.40 4.26 -19.57
CA VAL A 13 -6.70 4.87 -19.92
C VAL A 13 -6.81 6.23 -19.21
N LYS A 14 -7.39 7.23 -19.86
CA LYS A 14 -7.50 8.59 -19.34
C LYS A 14 -8.96 8.99 -19.07
N PHE A 15 -9.15 9.90 -18.12
CA PHE A 15 -10.46 10.46 -17.77
C PHE A 15 -10.36 11.93 -17.34
N GLY A 16 -11.52 12.55 -17.18
CA GLY A 16 -11.67 13.95 -16.76
C GLY A 16 -11.41 14.95 -17.87
N VAL A 17 -11.45 16.23 -17.50
CA VAL A 17 -11.24 17.35 -18.44
C VAL A 17 -9.89 17.20 -19.13
N ASP A 18 -9.90 17.31 -20.47
CA ASP A 18 -8.73 17.21 -21.34
C ASP A 18 -7.89 15.92 -21.17
N ASN A 19 -8.48 14.83 -20.68
CA ASN A 19 -7.76 13.57 -20.40
C ASN A 19 -6.57 13.75 -19.43
N SER A 20 -6.72 14.67 -18.47
CA SER A 20 -5.67 15.05 -17.52
C SER A 20 -5.33 13.96 -16.49
N TYR A 21 -6.24 13.02 -16.22
CA TYR A 21 -6.05 11.98 -15.22
C TYR A 21 -5.87 10.59 -15.83
N THR A 22 -5.14 9.72 -15.15
CA THR A 22 -4.92 8.32 -15.55
C THR A 22 -5.76 7.39 -14.69
N CYS A 23 -6.42 6.42 -15.31
CA CYS A 23 -7.16 5.39 -14.61
C CYS A 23 -6.23 4.28 -14.14
N HIS A 24 -6.50 3.82 -12.93
CA HIS A 24 -5.76 2.74 -12.27
C HIS A 24 -6.73 1.62 -11.87
N CYS A 25 -7.62 1.29 -12.79
CA CYS A 25 -8.59 0.20 -12.63
C CYS A 25 -7.91 -1.16 -12.83
N ILE A 26 -8.56 -2.21 -12.32
CA ILE A 26 -8.05 -3.57 -12.46
C ILE A 26 -7.89 -3.98 -13.93
N ASN A 27 -6.79 -4.66 -14.26
CA ASN A 27 -6.48 -5.13 -15.62
C ASN A 27 -6.54 -4.03 -16.71
N ASP A 28 -6.25 -2.78 -16.35
CA ASP A 28 -6.32 -1.62 -17.25
C ASP A 28 -7.71 -1.45 -17.91
N GLU A 29 -8.79 -1.84 -17.21
CA GLU A 29 -10.16 -1.66 -17.71
C GLU A 29 -10.52 -0.19 -17.91
N GLN A 30 -11.55 0.04 -18.74
CA GLN A 30 -12.04 1.38 -18.99
C GLN A 30 -12.87 1.88 -17.80
N CYS A 31 -12.34 2.90 -17.13
CA CYS A 31 -13.06 3.73 -16.17
C CYS A 31 -14.13 4.60 -16.83
N ASP A 32 -15.04 5.12 -16.02
CA ASP A 32 -15.93 6.21 -16.43
C ASP A 32 -15.11 7.43 -16.90
N LYS A 33 -15.48 8.01 -18.05
CA LYS A 33 -14.71 9.10 -18.68
C LYS A 33 -14.81 10.42 -17.92
N GLU A 34 -15.86 10.64 -17.15
CA GLU A 34 -16.10 11.89 -16.41
C GLU A 34 -15.65 11.75 -14.95
N THR A 35 -16.08 10.68 -14.28
CA THR A 35 -15.84 10.48 -12.85
C THR A 35 -14.54 9.73 -12.55
N GLY A 36 -14.08 8.86 -13.48
CA GLY A 36 -12.94 7.98 -13.28
C GLY A 36 -13.23 6.75 -12.42
N GLU A 37 -14.50 6.44 -12.15
CA GLU A 37 -14.89 5.27 -11.37
C GLU A 37 -14.57 3.96 -12.10
N CYS A 38 -14.11 2.96 -11.34
CA CYS A 38 -13.78 1.62 -11.82
C CYS A 38 -14.85 0.63 -11.34
N GLY A 39 -15.66 0.10 -12.27
CA GLY A 39 -16.72 -0.85 -11.92
C GLY A 39 -16.18 -2.19 -11.37
N GLY A 40 -15.02 -2.64 -11.86
CA GLY A 40 -14.34 -3.86 -11.40
C GLY A 40 -13.42 -3.64 -10.19
N GLY A 41 -13.27 -2.40 -9.74
CA GLY A 41 -12.36 -2.02 -8.66
C GLY A 41 -10.95 -1.64 -9.15
N CYS A 42 -10.03 -1.52 -8.20
CA CYS A 42 -8.72 -0.93 -8.42
C CYS A 42 -7.64 -1.96 -8.74
N ALA A 43 -6.64 -1.53 -9.52
CA ALA A 43 -5.40 -2.27 -9.66
C ALA A 43 -4.69 -2.42 -8.31
N ALA A 44 -3.80 -3.42 -8.20
CA ALA A 44 -3.01 -3.64 -7.00
C ALA A 44 -2.23 -2.38 -6.60
N GLY A 45 -2.28 -2.02 -5.32
CA GLY A 45 -1.67 -0.78 -4.81
C GLY A 45 -2.50 0.48 -5.00
N TRP A 46 -3.68 0.40 -5.60
CA TRP A 46 -4.60 1.54 -5.78
C TRP A 46 -5.90 1.34 -5.01
N SER A 47 -6.52 2.44 -4.59
CA SER A 47 -7.73 2.41 -3.76
C SER A 47 -8.58 3.67 -3.91
N GLY A 48 -9.78 3.63 -3.32
CA GLY A 48 -10.79 4.68 -3.44
C GLY A 48 -11.73 4.47 -4.63
N PRO A 49 -12.82 5.25 -4.72
CA PRO A 49 -13.86 5.05 -5.75
C PRO A 49 -13.34 5.21 -7.19
N THR A 50 -12.34 6.07 -7.38
CA THR A 50 -11.73 6.36 -8.69
C THR A 50 -10.31 5.79 -8.84
N CYS A 51 -9.89 4.96 -7.87
CA CYS A 51 -8.57 4.32 -7.84
C CYS A 51 -7.37 5.28 -7.91
N GLN A 52 -7.53 6.52 -7.44
CA GLN A 52 -6.46 7.53 -7.45
C GLN A 52 -5.63 7.58 -6.17
N LYS A 53 -5.92 6.73 -5.16
CA LYS A 53 -5.16 6.67 -3.91
C LYS A 53 -4.14 5.55 -3.98
N GLN A 54 -2.87 5.90 -4.16
CA GLN A 54 -1.76 4.96 -4.22
C GLN A 54 -1.29 4.55 -2.82
N ASN A 55 -1.16 3.23 -2.59
CA ASN A 55 -0.41 2.67 -1.48
C ASN A 55 1.07 2.59 -1.84
N VAL A 56 1.81 3.66 -1.53
CA VAL A 56 3.25 3.75 -1.81
C VAL A 56 4.10 2.78 -0.95
N ALA A 57 3.53 2.22 0.12
CA ALA A 57 4.21 1.27 0.99
C ALA A 57 4.14 -0.18 0.47
N LEU A 58 3.25 -0.49 -0.48
CA LEU A 58 3.06 -1.85 -1.01
C LEU A 58 4.39 -2.45 -1.50
N ASP A 59 4.68 -3.66 -1.01
CA ASP A 59 5.86 -4.47 -1.30
C ASP A 59 7.21 -3.77 -1.06
N LYS A 60 7.21 -2.67 -0.29
CA LYS A 60 8.44 -1.94 0.02
C LYS A 60 9.26 -2.68 1.08
N PRO A 61 10.59 -2.54 1.05
CA PRO A 61 11.44 -3.07 2.11
C PRO A 61 10.99 -2.56 3.47
N SER A 62 10.82 -3.47 4.42
CA SER A 62 10.44 -3.14 5.79
C SER A 62 11.39 -3.80 6.78
N SER A 63 11.40 -3.29 8.01
CA SER A 63 12.17 -3.88 9.10
C SER A 63 11.44 -3.69 10.41
N GLN A 64 11.71 -4.59 11.36
CA GLN A 64 11.24 -4.48 12.73
C GLN A 64 12.35 -4.88 13.69
N VAL A 65 12.20 -4.51 14.96
CA VAL A 65 13.26 -4.72 15.98
C VAL A 65 13.71 -6.18 16.09
N GLU A 66 12.74 -7.10 16.07
CA GLU A 66 12.95 -8.55 16.14
C GLU A 66 11.74 -9.24 15.50
N THR A 67 11.89 -10.49 15.06
CA THR A 67 10.80 -11.27 14.45
C THR A 67 10.40 -12.45 15.33
N ASN A 68 9.11 -12.56 15.61
CA ASN A 68 8.53 -13.69 16.33
C ASN A 68 8.02 -14.75 15.34
N GLY A 69 8.80 -15.82 15.14
CA GLY A 69 8.44 -16.90 14.21
C GLY A 69 8.32 -16.41 12.76
N ASN A 70 7.19 -16.70 12.11
CA ASN A 70 6.96 -16.34 10.69
C ASN A 70 6.26 -14.98 10.52
N ARG A 71 6.37 -14.09 11.51
CA ARG A 71 5.63 -12.81 11.56
C ARG A 71 6.53 -11.65 11.21
N THR A 72 7.09 -11.77 10.01
CA THR A 72 8.08 -10.87 9.43
C THR A 72 7.47 -9.51 9.14
N SER A 73 8.32 -8.49 8.97
CA SER A 73 7.89 -7.09 8.82
C SER A 73 7.13 -6.81 7.52
N ASP A 74 7.36 -7.60 6.48
CA ASP A 74 6.73 -7.48 5.16
C ASP A 74 5.22 -7.75 5.18
N LEU A 75 4.71 -8.48 6.18
CA LEU A 75 3.27 -8.69 6.37
C LEU A 75 2.47 -7.39 6.62
N ALA A 76 3.13 -6.28 6.97
CA ALA A 76 2.45 -4.98 7.11
C ALA A 76 2.33 -4.21 5.78
N VAL A 77 2.98 -4.71 4.72
CA VAL A 77 3.09 -4.06 3.41
C VAL A 77 2.81 -5.01 2.25
N ASP A 78 2.23 -6.18 2.50
CA ASP A 78 1.94 -7.23 1.51
C ASP A 78 0.61 -7.03 0.76
N GLY A 79 -0.17 -6.01 1.14
CA GLY A 79 -1.47 -5.69 0.55
C GLY A 79 -2.64 -6.54 1.08
N ASP A 80 -2.39 -7.48 2.01
CA ASP A 80 -3.42 -8.27 2.66
C ASP A 80 -3.86 -7.61 3.98
N ASN A 81 -5.04 -6.98 3.95
CA ASN A 81 -5.59 -6.30 5.13
C ASN A 81 -6.25 -7.26 6.14
N THR A 82 -6.08 -8.58 6.01
CA THR A 82 -6.67 -9.56 6.93
C THR A 82 -6.03 -9.50 8.31
N THR A 83 -6.75 -9.02 9.33
CA THR A 83 -6.20 -8.84 10.68
C THR A 83 -6.57 -9.94 11.69
N ASN A 84 -7.48 -10.85 11.33
CA ASN A 84 -8.13 -11.78 12.24
C ASN A 84 -7.70 -13.26 12.08
N ILE A 85 -6.65 -13.51 11.29
CA ILE A 85 -6.12 -14.86 11.03
C ILE A 85 -4.66 -14.93 11.53
N PRO A 86 -4.17 -16.07 12.04
CA PRO A 86 -2.77 -16.24 12.40
C PRO A 86 -1.80 -15.93 11.25
N ASN A 87 -0.66 -15.34 11.57
CA ASN A 87 0.45 -15.07 10.64
C ASN A 87 0.09 -14.16 9.45
N LYS A 88 -0.93 -13.30 9.62
CA LYS A 88 -1.29 -12.21 8.70
C LYS A 88 -0.89 -10.82 9.20
N CYS A 89 -0.21 -10.74 10.34
CA CYS A 89 0.25 -9.49 10.91
C CYS A 89 1.69 -9.65 11.39
N THR A 90 2.42 -8.52 11.40
CA THR A 90 3.76 -8.44 12.00
C THR A 90 3.70 -8.68 13.50
N ASP A 91 4.77 -9.23 14.05
CA ASP A 91 4.89 -9.48 15.50
C ASP A 91 6.36 -9.44 15.90
N THR A 92 6.65 -8.57 16.85
CA THR A 92 8.00 -8.38 17.36
C THR A 92 8.25 -9.30 18.55
N GLY A 93 9.30 -10.11 18.46
CA GLY A 93 9.80 -10.89 19.58
C GLY A 93 10.49 -10.05 20.66
N GLY A 94 11.17 -10.73 21.59
CA GLY A 94 12.12 -10.12 22.51
C GLY A 94 11.56 -9.64 23.85
N ASP A 95 12.47 -9.21 24.72
CA ASP A 95 12.16 -8.72 26.07
C ASP A 95 11.11 -7.59 26.04
N LYS A 96 10.21 -7.59 27.03
CA LYS A 96 9.22 -6.55 27.31
C LYS A 96 9.84 -5.16 27.51
N ASN A 97 11.10 -5.10 27.94
CA ASN A 97 11.86 -3.86 28.14
C ASN A 97 12.39 -3.25 26.82
N THR A 98 12.31 -3.97 25.71
CA THR A 98 12.76 -3.47 24.40
C THR A 98 11.69 -2.59 23.79
N ARG A 99 12.05 -1.36 23.39
CA ARG A 99 11.16 -0.48 22.63
C ARG A 99 10.83 -1.13 21.28
N LYS A 100 9.57 -1.52 21.11
CA LYS A 100 9.10 -2.13 19.86
C LYS A 100 8.98 -1.07 18.78
N TRP A 101 9.46 -1.40 17.59
CA TRP A 101 9.34 -0.56 16.41
C TRP A 101 9.23 -1.40 15.15
N TRP A 102 8.57 -0.82 14.16
CA TRP A 102 8.50 -1.27 12.79
C TRP A 102 8.73 -0.05 11.89
N ARG A 103 9.37 -0.26 10.73
CA ARG A 103 9.62 0.80 9.73
C ARG A 103 9.49 0.24 8.33
N VAL A 104 9.12 1.11 7.39
CA VAL A 104 9.20 0.86 5.95
C VAL A 104 10.17 1.85 5.33
N ASP A 105 11.00 1.36 4.41
CA ASP A 105 11.83 2.16 3.53
C ASP A 105 11.09 2.34 2.19
N LEU A 106 10.61 3.55 1.93
CA LEU A 106 9.86 3.86 0.70
C LEU A 106 10.76 3.92 -0.53
N GLN A 107 12.09 3.90 -0.36
CA GLN A 107 13.13 3.97 -1.40
C GLN A 107 13.18 5.27 -2.21
N GLU A 108 12.15 6.11 -2.12
CA GLU A 108 12.05 7.43 -2.72
C GLU A 108 11.29 8.39 -1.78
N GLU A 109 11.35 9.68 -2.07
CA GLU A 109 10.60 10.69 -1.34
C GLU A 109 9.15 10.79 -1.85
N TYR A 110 8.18 10.65 -0.94
CA TYR A 110 6.76 10.76 -1.25
C TYR A 110 6.08 11.84 -0.39
N PRO A 111 5.22 12.69 -0.97
CA PRO A 111 4.32 13.53 -0.19
C PRO A 111 3.23 12.67 0.46
N ILE A 112 3.44 12.30 1.73
CA ILE A 112 2.49 11.45 2.47
C ILE A 112 1.30 12.27 2.97
N LYS A 113 0.11 11.97 2.43
CA LYS A 113 -1.15 12.60 2.86
C LYS A 113 -1.82 11.86 4.02
N HIS A 114 -1.88 10.54 3.95
CA HIS A 114 -2.53 9.68 4.94
C HIS A 114 -1.70 8.41 5.18
N ILE A 115 -1.71 7.92 6.41
CA ILE A 115 -1.17 6.62 6.81
C ILE A 115 -2.32 5.85 7.47
N THR A 116 -2.61 4.66 6.99
CA THR A 116 -3.61 3.77 7.60
C THR A 116 -2.90 2.61 8.30
N ILE A 117 -3.20 2.39 9.58
CA ILE A 117 -2.62 1.31 10.40
C ILE A 117 -3.73 0.32 10.78
N TYR A 118 -3.51 -0.94 10.42
CA TYR A 118 -4.41 -2.05 10.69
C TYR A 118 -3.93 -2.79 11.95
N TYR A 119 -4.80 -2.94 12.95
CA TYR A 119 -4.45 -3.68 14.17
C TYR A 119 -5.00 -5.09 14.14
N ARG A 120 -4.20 -6.02 14.67
CA ARG A 120 -4.58 -7.44 14.81
C ARG A 120 -5.89 -7.57 15.59
N ASN A 121 -6.85 -8.31 15.03
CA ASN A 121 -8.19 -8.53 15.57
C ASN A 121 -9.02 -7.26 15.86
N HIS A 122 -8.67 -6.11 15.29
CA HIS A 122 -9.44 -4.88 15.44
C HIS A 122 -10.16 -4.53 14.13
N ARG A 123 -11.41 -4.06 14.24
CA ARG A 123 -12.21 -3.65 13.08
C ARG A 123 -11.94 -2.20 12.65
N GLU A 124 -11.45 -1.38 13.56
CA GLU A 124 -11.13 0.02 13.30
C GLU A 124 -9.63 0.19 13.05
N HIS A 125 -9.30 1.03 12.07
CA HIS A 125 -7.94 1.33 11.66
C HIS A 125 -7.58 2.75 12.07
N GLN A 126 -6.34 2.96 12.51
CA GLN A 126 -5.86 4.31 12.80
C GLN A 126 -5.49 4.99 11.49
N VAL A 127 -6.07 6.17 11.23
CA VAL A 127 -5.69 7.02 10.11
C VAL A 127 -4.91 8.21 10.66
N VAL A 128 -3.62 8.27 10.35
CA VAL A 128 -2.77 9.42 10.66
C VAL A 128 -2.70 10.29 9.41
N SER A 129 -3.16 11.53 9.51
CA SER A 129 -3.10 12.50 8.42
C SER A 129 -2.18 13.65 8.81
N ARG A 130 -1.38 14.14 7.86
CA ARG A 130 -0.71 15.44 8.02
C ARG A 130 -1.63 16.51 7.45
N ASN A 131 -1.99 17.50 8.27
CA ASN A 131 -2.69 18.70 7.84
C ASN A 131 -1.77 19.60 7.02
#